data_AF-A0A356LGT9-F1
#
_entry.id   AF-A0A356LGT9-F1
#
_cell.length_a   1.000
_cell.length_b   1.000
_cell.length_c   1.000
_cell.angle_alpha   90.00
_cell.angle_beta   90.00
_cell.angle_gamma   90.00
#
_symmetry.space_group_name_H-M   'P 1'
#
loop_
_entity.id
_entity.type
_entity.pdbx_description
1 polymer ?
#
loop_
_entity_poly.entity_id
_entity_poly.type
_entity_poly.pdbx_seq_one_letter_code
_entity_poly.pdbx_strand_id
1 'polypeptide(L)'
;MNNASSLGKKESIKEQLNDAQILFDEADDVAYQPTRYTKKLQVYTMSPSGYVQDPEVLKRAVKNLKRSRVKVTVDKAALSRDMRFGGDDENRLAAIARAAKHSSDIVMPTRGGYGLSRILHRIDWKLLERNPKRYVGFSDFTAFNLALLAKTGMSSYTGPNMLDFGKETVDELTYDIFLEVMHGELEILSFESEGSDAVDTRGTLWGGNLAMIASLMGTPYLPKIKNGILFLEDVGEYPFRVERMLTQLLHAGVLARQKAIVLGHFTEYKLSAQDKGFDMPEVVRWLRANTGLPVVGGLPYGHGDVRVTLPIGKKVGLATEADMAYLVIDDHHHDHH
;
A
#
# COMPACT_ATOMS: atom_id res chain seq x y z
N MET A 1 -7.69 -45.06 6.42
CA MET A 1 -8.39 -44.06 7.25
C MET A 1 -7.75 -42.69 7.01
N ASN A 2 -8.26 -41.87 6.08
CA ASN A 2 -7.80 -40.47 5.92
C ASN A 2 -8.75 -39.60 5.08
N ASN A 3 -10.07 -39.83 5.15
CA ASN A 3 -11.06 -39.00 4.44
C ASN A 3 -11.87 -38.08 5.35
N ALA A 4 -11.83 -38.24 6.67
CA ALA A 4 -12.68 -37.47 7.60
C ALA A 4 -12.18 -36.03 7.84
N SER A 5 -10.87 -35.76 7.80
CA SER A 5 -10.33 -34.42 8.09
C SER A 5 -10.46 -33.42 6.93
N SER A 6 -10.53 -33.90 5.69
CA SER A 6 -10.76 -33.07 4.50
C SER A 6 -12.23 -32.63 4.38
N LEU A 7 -13.17 -33.42 4.90
CA LEU A 7 -14.60 -33.13 4.83
C LEU A 7 -14.99 -32.05 5.86
N GLY A 8 -14.53 -32.18 7.11
CA GLY A 8 -14.80 -31.19 8.16
C GLY A 8 -14.19 -29.80 7.88
N LYS A 9 -13.01 -29.73 7.23
CA LYS A 9 -12.47 -28.44 6.76
C LYS A 9 -13.29 -27.81 5.64
N LYS A 10 -13.86 -28.61 4.73
CA LYS A 10 -14.68 -28.11 3.61
C LYS A 10 -16.05 -27.62 4.08
N GLU A 11 -16.64 -28.25 5.09
CA GLU A 11 -17.91 -27.82 5.70
C GLU A 11 -17.75 -26.51 6.49
N SER A 12 -16.69 -26.40 7.31
CA SER A 12 -16.37 -25.16 8.03
C SER A 12 -16.09 -23.97 7.08
N ILE A 13 -15.46 -24.22 5.93
CA ILE A 13 -15.26 -23.19 4.91
C ILE A 13 -16.60 -22.78 4.29
N LYS A 14 -17.51 -23.72 3.97
CA LYS A 14 -18.83 -23.39 3.40
C LYS A 14 -19.70 -22.56 4.34
N GLU A 15 -19.65 -22.81 5.65
CA GLU A 15 -20.36 -22.01 6.65
C GLU A 15 -19.81 -20.59 6.72
N GLN A 16 -18.48 -20.43 6.79
CA GLN A 16 -17.84 -19.10 6.73
C GLN A 16 -18.13 -18.34 5.43
N LEU A 17 -18.27 -19.05 4.30
CA LEU A 17 -18.64 -18.48 3.00
C LEU A 17 -20.10 -17.98 3.00
N ASN A 18 -21.02 -18.70 3.63
CA ASN A 18 -22.43 -18.31 3.73
C ASN A 18 -22.62 -17.11 4.68
N ASP A 19 -21.94 -17.12 5.82
CA ASP A 19 -22.03 -16.03 6.80
C ASP A 19 -21.48 -14.71 6.24
N ALA A 20 -20.40 -14.77 5.44
CA ALA A 20 -19.88 -13.61 4.76
C ALA A 20 -20.88 -13.02 3.75
N GLN A 21 -21.54 -13.87 2.94
CA GLN A 21 -22.51 -13.42 1.95
C GLN A 21 -23.72 -12.74 2.61
N ILE A 22 -24.25 -13.32 3.69
CA ILE A 22 -25.40 -12.79 4.45
C ILE A 22 -25.07 -11.42 5.09
N LEU A 23 -23.85 -11.23 5.60
CA LEU A 23 -23.44 -9.99 6.26
C LEU A 23 -23.45 -8.76 5.33
N PHE A 24 -23.22 -8.95 4.02
CA PHE A 24 -23.04 -7.86 3.06
C PHE A 24 -24.30 -7.49 2.27
N ASP A 25 -25.32 -8.35 2.26
CA ASP A 25 -26.61 -8.08 1.61
C ASP A 25 -27.44 -7.03 2.38
N GLU A 26 -27.20 -6.84 3.68
CA GLU A 26 -27.87 -5.82 4.52
C GLU A 26 -27.37 -4.37 4.32
N ALA A 27 -26.37 -4.15 3.45
CA ALA A 27 -25.74 -2.84 3.27
C ALA A 27 -26.36 -2.00 2.14
N ASP A 28 -27.54 -2.35 1.64
CA ASP A 28 -28.12 -1.78 0.41
C ASP A 28 -29.02 -0.55 0.61
N ASP A 29 -29.37 -0.19 1.85
CA ASP A 29 -30.28 0.94 2.16
C ASP A 29 -29.57 2.27 2.51
N VAL A 30 -28.38 2.53 1.95
CA VAL A 30 -27.60 3.73 2.29
C VAL A 30 -27.77 4.82 1.24
N ALA A 31 -28.37 5.94 1.64
CA ALA A 31 -28.57 7.11 0.79
C ALA A 31 -27.24 7.69 0.28
N TYR A 32 -27.23 8.02 -1.01
CA TYR A 32 -26.10 8.61 -1.73
C TYR A 32 -25.85 10.07 -1.30
N GLN A 33 -24.59 10.44 -1.06
CA GLN A 33 -24.16 11.83 -0.86
C GLN A 33 -23.71 12.41 -2.21
N PRO A 34 -24.00 13.68 -2.54
CA PRO A 34 -23.57 14.26 -3.82
C PRO A 34 -22.03 14.26 -3.93
N THR A 35 -21.46 13.43 -4.82
CA THR A 35 -20.03 13.47 -5.15
C THR A 35 -19.81 14.27 -6.43
N ARG A 36 -18.70 15.02 -6.52
CA ARG A 36 -18.27 15.66 -7.78
C ARG A 36 -18.00 14.65 -8.91
N TYR A 37 -17.74 13.39 -8.57
CA TYR A 37 -17.43 12.34 -9.53
C TYR A 37 -18.68 11.74 -10.20
N THR A 38 -18.71 11.77 -11.52
CA THR A 38 -19.79 11.18 -12.33
C THR A 38 -19.58 9.70 -12.62
N LYS A 39 -18.31 9.26 -12.72
CA LYS A 39 -17.92 7.86 -12.96
C LYS A 39 -18.10 7.02 -11.68
N LYS A 40 -18.65 5.83 -11.82
CA LYS A 40 -18.74 4.85 -10.72
C LYS A 40 -17.42 4.09 -10.59
N LEU A 41 -16.83 4.05 -9.40
CA LEU A 41 -15.68 3.18 -9.13
C LEU A 41 -16.13 1.78 -8.71
N GLN A 42 -15.38 0.77 -9.15
CA GLN A 42 -15.61 -0.62 -8.77
C GLN A 42 -14.34 -1.17 -8.12
N VAL A 43 -14.48 -1.57 -6.85
CA VAL A 43 -13.40 -2.12 -6.03
C VAL A 43 -13.67 -3.60 -5.76
N TYR A 44 -12.66 -4.43 -5.91
CA TYR A 44 -12.65 -5.81 -5.44
C TYR A 44 -11.71 -5.92 -4.22
N THR A 45 -12.19 -6.44 -3.10
CA THR A 45 -11.37 -6.58 -1.89
C THR A 45 -11.10 -8.04 -1.53
N MET A 46 -9.86 -8.34 -1.13
CA MET A 46 -9.38 -9.69 -0.79
C MET A 46 -8.44 -9.66 0.42
N SER A 47 -8.16 -10.80 1.07
CA SER A 47 -7.27 -10.85 2.25
C SER A 47 -5.96 -11.61 1.97
N PRO A 48 -5.04 -11.07 1.15
CA PRO A 48 -3.83 -11.78 0.75
C PRO A 48 -2.74 -11.81 1.83
N SER A 49 -2.88 -10.98 2.88
CA SER A 49 -1.94 -10.85 4.00
C SER A 49 -2.56 -11.44 5.28
N GLY A 50 -2.85 -10.61 6.28
CA GLY A 50 -3.43 -11.05 7.55
C GLY A 50 -4.96 -11.15 7.52
N TYR A 51 -5.52 -11.97 8.43
CA TYR A 51 -6.98 -12.10 8.56
C TYR A 51 -7.63 -10.81 9.09
N VAL A 52 -8.90 -10.60 8.72
CA VAL A 52 -9.77 -9.56 9.25
C VAL A 52 -10.15 -9.91 10.69
N GLN A 53 -9.74 -9.09 11.65
CA GLN A 53 -10.00 -9.37 13.08
C GLN A 53 -11.46 -9.16 13.47
N ASP A 54 -12.06 -8.09 12.95
CA ASP A 54 -13.45 -7.72 13.19
C ASP A 54 -14.17 -7.53 11.83
N PRO A 55 -15.06 -8.47 11.44
CA PRO A 55 -15.86 -8.35 10.22
C PRO A 55 -16.74 -7.10 10.16
N GLU A 56 -17.14 -6.52 11.30
CA GLU A 56 -17.97 -5.30 11.32
C GLU A 56 -17.18 -4.08 10.80
N VAL A 57 -15.87 -4.04 11.00
CA VAL A 57 -15.00 -3.02 10.38
C VAL A 57 -15.10 -3.10 8.85
N LEU A 58 -15.07 -4.33 8.29
CA LEU A 58 -15.20 -4.52 6.85
C LEU A 58 -16.59 -4.12 6.34
N LYS A 59 -17.65 -4.47 7.08
CA LYS A 59 -19.03 -4.05 6.76
C LYS A 59 -19.17 -2.53 6.75
N ARG A 60 -18.61 -1.84 7.76
CA ARG A 60 -18.58 -0.37 7.81
C ARG A 60 -17.79 0.23 6.66
N ALA A 61 -16.64 -0.34 6.31
CA ALA A 61 -15.83 0.12 5.17
C ALA A 61 -16.61 0.07 3.84
N VAL A 62 -17.27 -1.06 3.57
CA VAL A 62 -18.13 -1.22 2.39
C VAL A 62 -19.25 -0.17 2.38
N LYS A 63 -19.90 0.05 3.52
CA LYS A 63 -20.95 1.06 3.68
C LYS A 63 -20.44 2.49 3.45
N ASN A 64 -19.29 2.84 4.00
CA ASN A 64 -18.72 4.18 3.88
C ASN A 64 -18.33 4.49 2.42
N LEU A 65 -17.67 3.55 1.73
CA LEU A 65 -17.31 3.71 0.32
C LEU A 65 -18.52 3.78 -0.63
N LYS A 66 -19.62 3.07 -0.32
CA LYS A 66 -20.87 3.16 -1.09
C LYS A 66 -21.40 4.60 -1.14
N ARG A 67 -21.20 5.41 -0.08
CA ARG A 67 -21.64 6.81 -0.02
C ARG A 67 -21.00 7.67 -1.13
N SER A 68 -19.84 7.28 -1.64
CA SER A 68 -19.11 7.99 -2.70
C SER A 68 -19.15 7.31 -4.08
N ARG A 69 -20.24 6.59 -4.39
CA ARG A 69 -20.41 5.82 -5.64
C ARG A 69 -19.36 4.74 -5.87
N VAL A 70 -18.68 4.28 -4.83
CA VAL A 70 -17.75 3.15 -4.94
C VAL A 70 -18.52 1.86 -4.69
N LYS A 71 -18.67 1.02 -5.71
CA LYS A 71 -19.20 -0.33 -5.54
C LYS A 71 -18.08 -1.26 -5.10
N VAL A 72 -18.21 -1.82 -3.90
CA VAL A 72 -17.26 -2.80 -3.37
C VAL A 72 -17.82 -4.21 -3.56
N THR A 73 -17.01 -5.10 -4.13
CA THR A 73 -17.25 -6.54 -4.14
C THR A 73 -16.23 -7.19 -3.21
N VAL A 74 -16.72 -7.97 -2.24
CA VAL A 74 -15.88 -8.68 -1.28
C VAL A 74 -15.57 -10.08 -1.82
N ASP A 75 -14.30 -10.48 -1.87
CA ASP A 75 -13.91 -11.84 -2.20
C ASP A 75 -14.55 -12.80 -1.19
N LYS A 76 -15.07 -13.92 -1.69
CA LYS A 76 -15.75 -14.91 -0.86
C LYS A 76 -14.87 -15.43 0.31
N ALA A 77 -13.56 -15.47 0.14
CA ALA A 77 -12.60 -15.89 1.17
C ALA A 77 -12.01 -14.72 1.98
N ALA A 78 -12.54 -13.49 1.86
CA ALA A 78 -11.99 -12.32 2.54
C ALA A 78 -12.01 -12.44 4.08
N LEU A 79 -12.96 -13.20 4.64
CA LEU A 79 -13.06 -13.47 6.08
C LEU A 79 -12.42 -14.80 6.50
N SER A 80 -11.82 -15.55 5.57
CA SER A 80 -11.12 -16.78 5.90
C SER A 80 -9.94 -16.50 6.84
N ARG A 81 -9.63 -17.48 7.68
CA ARG A 81 -8.54 -17.39 8.66
C ARG A 81 -7.76 -18.69 8.70
N ASP A 82 -6.44 -18.56 8.64
CA ASP A 82 -5.50 -19.63 8.96
C ASP A 82 -4.33 -19.03 9.75
N MET A 83 -4.17 -19.44 11.01
CA MET A 83 -3.24 -18.80 11.95
C MET A 83 -3.42 -17.26 11.99
N ARG A 84 -2.45 -16.51 11.45
CA ARG A 84 -2.46 -15.04 11.33
C ARG A 84 -2.84 -14.54 9.94
N PHE A 85 -3.02 -15.44 8.97
CA PHE A 85 -3.24 -15.15 7.55
C PHE A 85 -4.74 -15.12 7.21
N GLY A 86 -5.10 -14.39 6.16
CA GLY A 86 -6.46 -14.33 5.58
C GLY A 86 -6.88 -15.60 4.84
N GLY A 87 -6.64 -16.77 5.44
CA GLY A 87 -6.73 -18.09 4.83
C GLY A 87 -5.35 -18.70 4.56
N ASP A 88 -5.35 -19.99 4.21
CA ASP A 88 -4.13 -20.70 3.82
C ASP A 88 -3.52 -20.15 2.51
N ASP A 89 -2.33 -20.62 2.16
CA ASP A 89 -1.59 -20.16 0.98
C ASP A 89 -2.40 -20.34 -0.32
N GLU A 90 -3.15 -21.45 -0.47
CA GLU A 90 -3.96 -21.72 -1.66
C GLU A 90 -5.14 -20.77 -1.78
N ASN A 91 -5.84 -20.51 -0.68
CA ASN A 91 -6.99 -19.62 -0.64
C ASN A 91 -6.58 -18.19 -1.00
N ARG A 92 -5.44 -17.72 -0.48
CA ARG A 92 -4.89 -16.38 -0.77
C ARG A 92 -4.43 -16.26 -2.22
N LEU A 93 -3.77 -17.27 -2.78
CA LEU A 93 -3.40 -17.31 -4.20
C LEU A 93 -4.64 -17.34 -5.11
N ALA A 94 -5.64 -18.13 -4.75
CA ALA A 94 -6.89 -18.19 -5.49
C ALA A 94 -7.68 -16.86 -5.41
N ALA A 95 -7.61 -16.14 -4.29
CA ALA A 95 -8.21 -14.81 -4.15
C ALA A 95 -7.55 -13.79 -5.08
N ILE A 96 -6.21 -13.78 -5.16
CA ILE A 96 -5.46 -12.94 -6.11
C ILE A 96 -5.89 -13.25 -7.56
N ALA A 97 -6.00 -14.53 -7.91
CA ALA A 97 -6.42 -14.95 -9.24
C ALA A 97 -7.87 -14.56 -9.56
N ARG A 98 -8.78 -14.62 -8.58
CA ARG A 98 -10.17 -14.14 -8.71
C ARG A 98 -10.22 -12.63 -8.89
N ALA A 99 -9.44 -11.89 -8.09
CA ALA A 99 -9.37 -10.43 -8.18
C ALA A 99 -8.89 -9.97 -9.57
N ALA A 100 -7.87 -10.62 -10.13
CA ALA A 100 -7.37 -10.34 -11.48
C ALA A 100 -8.45 -10.55 -12.55
N LYS A 101 -9.27 -11.61 -12.43
CA LYS A 101 -10.32 -11.95 -13.40
C LYS A 101 -11.65 -11.20 -13.18
N HIS A 102 -11.81 -10.53 -12.05
CA HIS A 102 -13.04 -9.81 -11.73
C HIS A 102 -13.21 -8.57 -12.63
N SER A 103 -14.44 -8.09 -12.80
CA SER A 103 -14.73 -6.92 -13.64
C SER A 103 -14.38 -5.58 -12.98
N SER A 104 -14.02 -5.57 -11.69
CA SER A 104 -13.64 -4.34 -10.97
C SER A 104 -12.34 -3.78 -11.53
N ASP A 105 -12.19 -2.46 -11.54
CA ASP A 105 -10.98 -1.78 -12.01
C ASP A 105 -9.92 -1.64 -10.91
N ILE A 106 -10.36 -1.66 -9.65
CA ILE A 106 -9.52 -1.45 -8.47
C ILE A 106 -9.52 -2.73 -7.64
N VAL A 107 -8.35 -3.12 -7.16
CA VAL A 107 -8.17 -4.26 -6.26
C VAL A 107 -7.46 -3.80 -5.00
N MET A 108 -8.04 -4.10 -3.84
CA MET A 108 -7.50 -3.70 -2.54
C MET A 108 -7.36 -4.91 -1.61
N PRO A 109 -6.31 -4.99 -0.77
CA PRO A 109 -6.34 -5.91 0.33
C PRO A 109 -7.33 -5.39 1.39
N THR A 110 -7.91 -6.30 2.17
CA THR A 110 -8.68 -5.93 3.36
C THR A 110 -7.79 -5.17 4.32
N ARG A 111 -6.60 -5.72 4.59
CA ARG A 111 -5.54 -5.13 5.41
C ARG A 111 -4.16 -5.68 5.02
N GLY A 112 -3.11 -5.03 5.53
CA GLY A 112 -1.74 -5.52 5.52
C GLY A 112 -1.49 -6.60 6.60
N GLY A 113 -0.33 -6.54 7.24
CA GLY A 113 0.08 -7.49 8.28
C GLY A 113 1.33 -8.27 7.90
N TYR A 114 1.20 -9.57 7.69
CA TYR A 114 2.30 -10.41 7.22
C TYR A 114 1.72 -11.58 6.45
N GLY A 115 2.24 -11.84 5.25
CA GLY A 115 1.89 -13.06 4.51
C GLY A 115 2.22 -13.03 3.03
N LEU A 116 2.40 -11.86 2.42
CA LEU A 116 2.66 -11.76 0.99
C LEU A 116 4.05 -12.27 0.59
N SER A 117 5.10 -11.88 1.32
CA SER A 117 6.48 -12.32 1.02
C SER A 117 6.64 -13.83 0.94
N ARG A 118 5.83 -14.58 1.69
CA ARG A 118 5.81 -16.06 1.66
C ARG A 118 5.29 -16.64 0.35
N ILE A 119 4.35 -15.96 -0.33
CA ILE A 119 3.63 -16.51 -1.48
C ILE A 119 3.99 -15.85 -2.82
N LEU A 120 4.86 -14.83 -2.86
CA LEU A 120 5.22 -14.11 -4.10
C LEU A 120 5.65 -15.02 -5.25
N HIS A 121 6.39 -16.10 -4.94
CA HIS A 121 6.87 -17.06 -5.93
C HIS A 121 5.81 -17.95 -6.56
N ARG A 122 4.60 -17.94 -5.98
CA ARG A 122 3.46 -18.75 -6.43
C ARG A 122 2.37 -17.91 -7.11
N ILE A 123 2.46 -16.58 -7.03
CA ILE A 123 1.54 -15.67 -7.73
C ILE A 123 1.77 -15.80 -9.24
N ASP A 124 0.70 -16.01 -10.00
CA ASP A 124 0.75 -15.99 -11.46
C ASP A 124 0.84 -14.54 -11.96
N TRP A 125 2.04 -13.99 -12.00
CA TRP A 125 2.29 -12.62 -12.46
C TRP A 125 1.84 -12.39 -13.91
N LYS A 126 1.87 -13.42 -14.77
CA LYS A 126 1.39 -13.34 -16.16
C LYS A 126 -0.14 -13.23 -16.22
N LEU A 127 -0.87 -13.83 -15.28
CA LEU A 127 -2.31 -13.61 -15.17
C LEU A 127 -2.61 -12.14 -14.86
N LEU A 128 -1.87 -11.53 -13.93
CA LEU A 128 -2.03 -10.12 -13.55
C LEU A 128 -1.68 -9.19 -14.72
N GLU A 129 -0.61 -9.49 -15.45
CA GLU A 129 -0.21 -8.76 -16.67
C GLU A 129 -1.30 -8.77 -17.75
N ARG A 130 -1.92 -9.92 -17.98
CA ARG A 130 -3.02 -10.07 -18.97
C ARG A 130 -4.33 -9.43 -18.51
N ASN A 131 -4.48 -9.14 -17.22
CA ASN A 131 -5.69 -8.56 -16.65
C ASN A 131 -5.30 -7.35 -15.78
N PRO A 132 -4.87 -6.24 -16.41
CA PRO A 132 -4.37 -5.09 -15.67
C PRO A 132 -5.47 -4.48 -14.79
N LYS A 133 -5.11 -4.20 -13.53
CA LYS A 133 -5.96 -3.55 -12.52
C LYS A 133 -5.17 -2.47 -11.80
N ARG A 134 -5.87 -1.56 -11.14
CA ARG A 134 -5.28 -0.65 -10.15
C ARG A 134 -5.22 -1.37 -8.80
N TYR A 135 -4.08 -1.97 -8.51
CA TYR A 135 -3.82 -2.57 -7.19
C TYR A 135 -3.42 -1.46 -6.21
N VAL A 136 -4.11 -1.37 -5.07
CA VAL A 136 -3.89 -0.34 -4.05
C VAL A 136 -3.72 -1.02 -2.69
N GLY A 137 -2.64 -0.71 -1.97
CA GLY A 137 -2.46 -1.14 -0.58
C GLY A 137 -1.07 -0.80 -0.05
N PHE A 138 -0.91 -0.76 1.27
CA PHE A 138 0.32 -0.35 1.96
C PHE A 138 0.84 -1.43 2.95
N SER A 139 1.93 -1.13 3.69
CA SER A 139 2.52 -2.05 4.68
C SER A 139 3.03 -3.35 4.02
N ASP A 140 2.62 -4.55 4.45
CA ASP A 140 2.94 -5.84 3.81
C ASP A 140 2.62 -5.87 2.31
N PHE A 141 1.62 -5.10 1.86
CA PHE A 141 1.27 -4.99 0.44
C PHE A 141 2.35 -4.30 -0.41
N THR A 142 3.30 -3.59 0.21
CA THR A 142 4.54 -3.12 -0.44
C THR A 142 5.24 -4.26 -1.17
N ALA A 143 5.28 -5.46 -0.59
CA ALA A 143 5.91 -6.61 -1.24
C ALA A 143 5.20 -7.00 -2.55
N PHE A 144 3.87 -6.94 -2.58
CA PHE A 144 3.09 -7.19 -3.79
C PHE A 144 3.31 -6.09 -4.83
N ASN A 145 3.25 -4.81 -4.43
CA ASN A 145 3.42 -3.66 -5.33
C ASN A 145 4.78 -3.70 -6.04
N LEU A 146 5.85 -3.95 -5.28
CA LEU A 146 7.21 -4.00 -5.84
C LEU A 146 7.43 -5.25 -6.69
N ALA A 147 6.88 -6.40 -6.26
CA ALA A 147 6.91 -7.62 -7.06
C ALA A 147 6.16 -7.46 -8.39
N LEU A 148 4.98 -6.84 -8.38
CA LEU A 148 4.22 -6.57 -9.61
C LEU A 148 5.06 -5.74 -10.58
N LEU A 149 5.62 -4.63 -10.12
CA LEU A 149 6.50 -3.79 -10.93
C LEU A 149 7.72 -4.55 -11.46
N ALA A 150 8.38 -5.36 -10.62
CA ALA A 150 9.56 -6.13 -11.00
C ALA A 150 9.26 -7.25 -12.01
N LYS A 151 8.07 -7.86 -11.91
CA LYS A 151 7.71 -9.06 -12.70
C LYS A 151 6.99 -8.73 -14.00
N THR A 152 6.29 -7.61 -14.07
CA THR A 152 5.45 -7.25 -15.23
C THR A 152 5.70 -5.84 -15.75
N GLY A 153 6.46 -5.00 -15.03
CA GLY A 153 6.60 -3.58 -15.35
C GLY A 153 5.34 -2.74 -15.08
N MET A 154 4.25 -3.36 -14.60
CA MET A 154 3.01 -2.64 -14.32
C MET A 154 3.15 -1.73 -13.10
N SER A 155 2.61 -0.53 -13.22
CA SER A 155 2.41 0.34 -12.07
C SER A 155 1.31 -0.17 -11.15
N SER A 156 1.42 0.16 -9.88
CA SER A 156 0.37 -0.01 -8.88
C SER A 156 0.26 1.25 -8.03
N TYR A 157 -0.43 1.16 -6.90
CA TYR A 157 -0.57 2.25 -5.96
C TYR A 157 -0.31 1.75 -4.56
N THR A 158 0.32 2.59 -3.75
CA THR A 158 0.21 2.47 -2.30
C THR A 158 -0.83 3.44 -1.78
N GLY A 159 -1.49 3.10 -0.68
CA GLY A 159 -2.62 3.87 -0.15
C GLY A 159 -3.41 3.07 0.88
N PRO A 160 -4.61 3.53 1.26
CA PRO A 160 -5.43 2.86 2.26
C PRO A 160 -5.75 1.41 1.87
N ASN A 161 -5.86 0.53 2.86
CA ASN A 161 -6.47 -0.78 2.71
C ASN A 161 -7.98 -0.65 2.99
N MET A 162 -8.78 -1.68 2.66
CA MET A 162 -10.23 -1.60 2.83
C MET A 162 -10.65 -1.28 4.27
N LEU A 163 -10.04 -1.92 5.28
CA LEU A 163 -10.43 -1.71 6.68
C LEU A 163 -10.19 -0.28 7.18
N ASP A 164 -9.34 0.50 6.51
CA ASP A 164 -9.12 1.90 6.90
C ASP A 164 -10.36 2.77 6.70
N PHE A 165 -11.22 2.43 5.73
CA PHE A 165 -12.51 3.07 5.54
C PHE A 165 -13.58 2.63 6.55
N GLY A 166 -13.26 1.65 7.40
CA GLY A 166 -14.17 1.10 8.41
C GLY A 166 -13.81 1.46 9.85
N LYS A 167 -12.75 2.25 10.05
CA LYS A 167 -12.36 2.79 11.36
C LYS A 167 -13.47 3.67 11.93
N GLU A 168 -13.45 3.89 13.25
CA GLU A 168 -14.41 4.79 13.92
C GLU A 168 -14.32 6.21 13.36
N THR A 169 -13.10 6.69 13.17
CA THR A 169 -12.79 7.92 12.45
C THR A 169 -12.06 7.57 11.17
N VAL A 170 -12.66 7.92 10.04
CA VAL A 170 -12.02 7.86 8.73
C VAL A 170 -11.43 9.23 8.46
N ASP A 171 -10.12 9.28 8.25
CA ASP A 171 -9.44 10.52 7.88
C ASP A 171 -9.93 11.00 6.50
N GLU A 172 -10.46 12.23 6.44
CA GLU A 172 -11.07 12.81 5.24
C GLU A 172 -10.03 13.00 4.13
N LEU A 173 -8.82 13.44 4.48
CA LEU A 173 -7.74 13.65 3.52
C LEU A 173 -7.33 12.34 2.83
N THR A 174 -7.17 11.26 3.59
CA THR A 174 -6.94 9.90 3.07
C THR A 174 -8.05 9.48 2.11
N TYR A 175 -9.30 9.76 2.48
CA TYR A 175 -10.48 9.40 1.71
C TYR A 175 -10.54 10.16 0.37
N ASP A 176 -10.39 11.47 0.42
CA ASP A 176 -10.49 12.35 -0.74
C ASP A 176 -9.35 12.11 -1.72
N ILE A 177 -8.11 12.02 -1.24
CA ILE A 177 -6.94 11.70 -2.08
C ILE A 177 -7.09 10.33 -2.73
N PHE A 178 -7.60 9.32 -2.01
CA PHE A 178 -7.87 8.02 -2.61
C PHE A 178 -8.85 8.14 -3.77
N LEU A 179 -9.96 8.86 -3.59
CA LEU A 179 -10.93 9.05 -4.66
C LEU A 179 -10.33 9.83 -5.83
N GLU A 180 -9.63 10.93 -5.58
CA GLU A 180 -8.97 11.74 -6.61
C GLU A 180 -8.03 10.92 -7.48
N VAL A 181 -7.13 10.17 -6.85
CA VAL A 181 -6.17 9.31 -7.58
C VAL A 181 -6.89 8.19 -8.33
N MET A 182 -7.94 7.61 -7.75
CA MET A 182 -8.75 6.57 -8.40
C MET A 182 -9.69 7.13 -9.49
N HIS A 183 -9.91 8.42 -9.55
CA HIS A 183 -10.54 9.10 -10.67
C HIS A 183 -9.54 9.60 -11.72
N GLY A 184 -8.26 9.71 -11.36
CA GLY A 184 -7.22 10.27 -12.21
C GLY A 184 -7.22 11.79 -12.22
N GLU A 185 -7.67 12.41 -11.11
CA GLU A 185 -7.83 13.86 -10.98
C GLU A 185 -6.76 14.50 -10.07
N LEU A 186 -5.96 13.71 -9.34
CA LEU A 186 -4.87 14.27 -8.53
C LEU A 186 -3.63 14.52 -9.40
N GLU A 187 -3.35 15.79 -9.67
CA GLU A 187 -2.18 16.22 -10.44
C GLU A 187 -0.96 16.46 -9.54
N ILE A 188 -1.15 17.14 -8.40
CA ILE A 188 -0.08 17.54 -7.49
C ILE A 188 -0.49 17.23 -6.06
N LEU A 189 0.40 16.59 -5.31
CA LEU A 189 0.30 16.46 -3.86
C LEU A 189 1.30 17.43 -3.20
N SER A 190 0.79 18.39 -2.43
CA SER A 190 1.60 19.29 -1.61
C SER A 190 1.55 18.89 -0.14
N PHE A 191 2.67 19.03 0.57
CA PHE A 191 2.75 18.76 2.01
C PHE A 191 3.86 19.57 2.69
N GLU A 192 3.71 19.80 3.99
CA GLU A 192 4.74 20.45 4.81
C GLU A 192 5.99 19.57 4.88
N SER A 193 7.16 20.19 4.71
CA SER A 193 8.44 19.51 4.60
C SER A 193 9.55 20.27 5.31
N GLU A 194 9.29 20.82 6.50
CA GLU A 194 10.27 21.56 7.30
C GLU A 194 11.56 20.72 7.51
N GLY A 195 12.72 21.38 7.37
CA GLY A 195 14.02 20.71 7.55
C GLY A 195 14.40 19.71 6.43
N SER A 196 13.72 19.80 5.28
CA SER A 196 14.05 19.04 4.07
C SER A 196 15.16 19.69 3.26
N ASP A 197 15.87 18.87 2.49
CA ASP A 197 16.87 19.37 1.54
C ASP A 197 16.19 19.96 0.31
N ALA A 198 16.77 21.04 -0.25
CA ALA A 198 16.30 21.62 -1.50
C ALA A 198 16.43 20.62 -2.66
N VAL A 199 15.35 20.41 -3.41
CA VAL A 199 15.31 19.52 -4.56
C VAL A 199 14.39 20.06 -5.64
N ASP A 200 14.78 19.85 -6.90
CA ASP A 200 13.91 19.90 -8.08
C ASP A 200 14.37 18.77 -8.99
N THR A 201 13.55 17.72 -9.09
CA THR A 201 13.92 16.55 -9.89
C THR A 201 12.72 15.77 -10.39
N ARG A 202 12.95 15.00 -11.46
CA ARG A 202 11.99 14.02 -11.99
C ARG A 202 12.57 12.62 -11.93
N GLY A 203 11.74 11.65 -11.54
CA GLY A 203 12.15 10.27 -11.35
C GLY A 203 10.99 9.30 -11.33
N THR A 204 11.29 8.00 -11.34
CA THR A 204 10.26 6.98 -11.09
C THR A 204 9.96 6.92 -9.59
N LEU A 205 8.72 7.15 -9.16
CA LEU A 205 8.31 6.99 -7.77
C LEU A 205 8.24 5.50 -7.42
N TRP A 206 8.91 5.10 -6.35
CA TRP A 206 8.85 3.74 -5.84
C TRP A 206 9.20 3.72 -4.35
N GLY A 207 8.77 2.71 -3.61
CA GLY A 207 8.99 2.67 -2.18
C GLY A 207 7.85 2.02 -1.41
N GLY A 208 7.70 2.40 -0.15
CA GLY A 208 6.72 1.85 0.78
C GLY A 208 7.34 1.57 2.15
N ASN A 209 6.91 0.46 2.76
CA ASN A 209 7.42 0.03 4.05
C ASN A 209 8.89 -0.44 3.93
N LEU A 210 9.79 0.15 4.72
CA LEU A 210 11.23 -0.10 4.67
C LEU A 210 11.59 -1.55 4.98
N ALA A 211 11.03 -2.15 6.03
CA ALA A 211 11.22 -3.56 6.36
C ALA A 211 10.81 -4.48 5.20
N MET A 212 9.70 -4.18 4.52
CA MET A 212 9.29 -4.94 3.35
C MET A 212 10.27 -4.78 2.19
N ILE A 213 10.71 -3.56 1.87
CA ILE A 213 11.73 -3.32 0.82
C ILE A 213 13.01 -4.11 1.15
N ALA A 214 13.46 -4.05 2.40
CA ALA A 214 14.67 -4.74 2.84
C ALA A 214 14.55 -6.27 2.71
N SER A 215 13.38 -6.82 3.03
CA SER A 215 13.09 -8.26 2.89
C SER A 215 13.14 -8.77 1.45
N LEU A 216 12.94 -7.89 0.45
CA LEU A 216 12.99 -8.25 -0.97
C LEU A 216 14.38 -8.16 -1.58
N MET A 217 15.37 -7.59 -0.88
CA MET A 217 16.73 -7.48 -1.40
C MET A 217 17.32 -8.85 -1.74
N GLY A 218 17.95 -8.95 -2.91
CA GLY A 218 18.51 -10.21 -3.42
C GLY A 218 17.49 -11.14 -4.07
N THR A 219 16.20 -10.79 -4.07
CA THR A 219 15.13 -11.59 -4.70
C THR A 219 14.75 -11.04 -6.09
N PRO A 220 14.08 -11.84 -6.95
CA PRO A 220 13.57 -11.34 -8.24
C PRO A 220 12.35 -10.41 -8.11
N TYR A 221 11.91 -10.09 -6.89
CA TYR A 221 10.72 -9.28 -6.61
C TYR A 221 11.05 -7.83 -6.26
N LEU A 222 12.33 -7.47 -6.08
CA LEU A 222 12.74 -6.07 -5.92
C LEU A 222 13.01 -5.45 -7.30
N PRO A 223 12.27 -4.39 -7.69
CA PRO A 223 12.47 -3.75 -8.99
C PRO A 223 13.81 -3.02 -9.04
N LYS A 224 14.49 -3.10 -10.19
CA LYS A 224 15.80 -2.45 -10.41
C LYS A 224 15.62 -1.03 -10.93
N ILE A 225 15.15 -0.13 -10.07
CA ILE A 225 14.91 1.27 -10.43
C ILE A 225 16.21 2.08 -10.39
N LYS A 226 16.43 2.86 -11.47
CA LYS A 226 17.46 3.88 -11.60
C LYS A 226 16.80 5.23 -11.80
N ASN A 227 17.44 6.30 -11.34
CA ASN A 227 16.92 7.66 -11.40
C ASN A 227 15.53 7.76 -10.76
N GLY A 228 15.33 7.04 -9.66
CA GLY A 228 14.06 7.01 -8.93
C GLY A 228 13.96 8.07 -7.85
N ILE A 229 12.74 8.29 -7.39
CA ILE A 229 12.42 8.98 -6.14
C ILE A 229 11.95 7.88 -5.19
N LEU A 230 12.76 7.58 -4.18
CA LEU A 230 12.50 6.50 -3.24
C LEU A 230 11.75 7.07 -2.03
N PHE A 231 10.53 6.61 -1.76
CA PHE A 231 9.84 6.98 -0.53
C PHE A 231 9.83 5.85 0.51
N LEU A 232 10.00 6.18 1.78
CA LEU A 232 10.19 5.21 2.88
C LEU A 232 9.35 5.59 4.10
N GLU A 233 8.74 4.57 4.71
CA GLU A 233 8.10 4.64 6.03
C GLU A 233 8.31 3.33 6.78
N ASP A 234 8.11 3.32 8.10
CA ASP A 234 8.05 2.07 8.85
C ASP A 234 7.27 2.22 10.17
N VAL A 235 6.95 1.09 10.80
CA VAL A 235 6.21 1.03 12.06
C VAL A 235 6.85 0.06 13.04
N GLY A 236 7.01 0.50 14.29
CA GLY A 236 7.50 -0.34 15.38
C GLY A 236 8.98 -0.73 15.31
N GLU A 237 9.72 -0.24 14.31
CA GLU A 237 11.15 -0.51 14.17
C GLU A 237 11.98 0.51 14.96
N TYR A 238 12.86 -0.01 15.82
CA TYR A 238 13.78 0.82 16.59
C TYR A 238 14.74 1.55 15.64
N PRO A 239 15.22 2.76 15.98
CA PRO A 239 16.09 3.54 15.10
C PRO A 239 17.29 2.75 14.57
N PHE A 240 17.96 1.95 15.41
CA PHE A 240 19.14 1.18 14.97
C PHE A 240 18.78 0.09 13.94
N ARG A 241 17.53 -0.39 13.94
CA ARG A 241 17.03 -1.34 12.94
C ARG A 241 16.70 -0.63 11.64
N VAL A 242 16.13 0.58 11.72
CA VAL A 242 15.92 1.46 10.57
C VAL A 242 17.26 1.76 9.89
N GLU A 243 18.26 2.24 10.63
CA GLU A 243 19.61 2.49 10.09
C GLU A 243 20.21 1.23 9.46
N ARG A 244 20.07 0.07 10.11
CA ARG A 244 20.59 -1.20 9.57
C ARG A 244 19.93 -1.56 8.23
N MET A 245 18.64 -1.33 8.06
CA MET A 245 17.94 -1.57 6.80
C MET A 245 18.37 -0.56 5.72
N LEU A 246 18.52 0.71 6.07
CA LEU A 246 19.06 1.74 5.18
C LEU A 246 20.51 1.43 4.77
N THR A 247 21.33 0.95 5.70
CA THR A 247 22.71 0.50 5.45
C THR A 247 22.73 -0.68 4.48
N GLN A 248 21.80 -1.63 4.62
CA GLN A 248 21.69 -2.73 3.67
C GLN A 248 21.30 -2.23 2.27
N LEU A 249 20.38 -1.26 2.14
CA LEU A 249 20.07 -0.61 0.87
C LEU A 249 21.26 0.16 0.30
N LEU A 250 22.03 0.84 1.15
CA LEU A 250 23.26 1.56 0.79
C LEU A 250 24.29 0.60 0.18
N HIS A 251 24.64 -0.47 0.91
CA HIS A 251 25.65 -1.44 0.48
C HIS A 251 25.19 -2.28 -0.73
N ALA A 252 23.89 -2.51 -0.91
CA ALA A 252 23.34 -3.12 -2.12
C ALA A 252 23.33 -2.16 -3.34
N GLY A 253 23.82 -0.93 -3.17
CA GLY A 253 23.84 0.12 -4.20
C GLY A 253 22.45 0.61 -4.58
N VAL A 254 21.42 0.32 -3.79
CA VAL A 254 20.03 0.73 -4.06
C VAL A 254 19.93 2.24 -3.94
N LEU A 255 20.44 2.82 -2.84
CA LEU A 255 20.36 4.27 -2.60
C LEU A 255 21.14 5.04 -3.68
N ALA A 256 22.35 4.61 -4.03
CA ALA A 256 23.19 5.26 -5.04
C ALA A 256 22.57 5.38 -6.45
N ARG A 257 21.46 4.67 -6.73
CA ARG A 257 20.75 4.73 -8.01
C ARG A 257 19.58 5.72 -8.00
N GLN A 258 19.30 6.38 -6.88
CA GLN A 258 18.15 7.27 -6.71
C GLN A 258 18.57 8.73 -6.85
N LYS A 259 17.58 9.61 -7.05
CA LYS A 259 17.76 11.05 -7.16
C LYS A 259 17.36 11.80 -5.90
N ALA A 260 16.43 11.25 -5.13
CA ALA A 260 15.96 11.81 -3.87
C ALA A 260 15.36 10.69 -3.01
N ILE A 261 15.31 10.94 -1.70
CA ILE A 261 14.60 10.12 -0.72
C ILE A 261 13.48 10.97 -0.11
N VAL A 262 12.28 10.42 -0.03
CA VAL A 262 11.13 11.05 0.62
C VAL A 262 10.75 10.21 1.85
N LEU A 263 10.68 10.82 3.02
CA LEU A 263 10.37 10.13 4.27
C LEU A 263 8.92 10.41 4.65
N GLY A 264 8.16 9.32 4.74
CA GLY A 264 6.89 9.30 5.45
C GLY A 264 7.12 9.13 6.96
N HIS A 265 6.08 8.68 7.66
CA HIS A 265 6.10 8.57 9.10
C HIS A 265 6.79 7.28 9.57
N PHE A 266 7.78 7.44 10.46
CA PHE A 266 8.36 6.35 11.24
C PHE A 266 7.71 6.36 12.62
N THR A 267 6.78 5.42 12.83
CA THR A 267 5.84 5.45 13.96
C THR A 267 6.06 4.29 14.92
N GLU A 268 5.54 4.40 16.14
CA GLU A 268 5.53 3.34 17.16
C GLU A 268 6.91 2.77 17.55
N TYR A 269 8.00 3.41 17.13
CA TYR A 269 9.33 3.03 17.57
C TYR A 269 9.50 3.37 19.05
N LYS A 270 10.36 2.60 19.72
CA LYS A 270 10.67 2.80 21.12
C LYS A 270 12.15 3.10 21.26
N LEU A 271 12.47 3.96 22.22
CA LEU A 271 13.85 4.18 22.66
C LEU A 271 14.10 3.41 23.95
N SER A 272 15.36 3.09 24.18
CA SER A 272 15.88 2.41 25.35
C SER A 272 17.06 3.19 25.92
N ALA A 273 17.43 2.90 27.17
CA ALA A 273 18.59 3.54 27.80
C ALA A 273 19.91 3.25 27.06
N GLN A 274 19.97 2.17 26.27
CA GLN A 274 21.16 1.81 25.50
C GLN A 274 21.38 2.70 24.29
N ASP A 275 20.33 3.34 23.77
CA ASP A 275 20.42 4.17 22.58
C ASP A 275 21.23 5.45 22.83
N LYS A 276 21.33 5.92 24.08
CA LYS A 276 22.22 7.05 24.48
C LYS A 276 22.13 8.27 23.56
N GLY A 277 20.92 8.64 23.14
CA GLY A 277 20.67 9.76 22.23
C GLY A 277 20.57 9.39 20.75
N PHE A 278 20.74 8.11 20.41
CA PHE A 278 20.50 7.59 19.07
C PHE A 278 18.98 7.47 18.81
N ASP A 279 18.46 8.31 17.92
CA ASP A 279 17.04 8.42 17.61
C ASP A 279 16.80 8.53 16.10
N MET A 280 15.53 8.68 15.68
CA MET A 280 15.20 8.82 14.26
C MET A 280 15.84 10.05 13.61
N PRO A 281 15.84 11.26 14.23
CA PRO A 281 16.64 12.38 13.73
C PRO A 281 18.11 12.05 13.46
N GLU A 282 18.78 11.29 14.34
CA GLU A 282 20.17 10.83 14.10
C GLU A 282 20.24 9.89 12.88
N VAL A 283 19.31 8.95 12.72
CA VAL A 283 19.25 8.08 11.54
C VAL A 283 19.09 8.89 10.24
N VAL A 284 18.28 9.96 10.25
CA VAL A 284 18.11 10.83 9.09
C VAL A 284 19.38 11.64 8.81
N ARG A 285 20.06 12.16 9.85
CA ARG A 285 21.38 12.81 9.70
C ARG A 285 22.40 11.86 9.08
N TRP A 286 22.47 10.63 9.58
CA TRP A 286 23.33 9.58 9.04
C TRP A 286 23.00 9.29 7.57
N LEU A 287 21.72 9.17 7.22
CA LEU A 287 21.27 8.88 5.85
C LEU A 287 21.74 9.96 4.86
N ARG A 288 21.58 11.24 5.22
CA ARG A 288 22.08 12.37 4.42
C ARG A 288 23.59 12.29 4.21
N ALA A 289 24.34 12.12 5.30
CA ALA A 289 25.80 12.09 5.27
C ALA A 289 26.37 10.94 4.42
N ASN A 290 25.70 9.78 4.39
CA ASN A 290 26.21 8.58 3.71
C ASN A 290 25.73 8.41 2.27
N THR A 291 24.71 9.17 1.85
CA THR A 291 24.16 9.06 0.49
C THR A 291 24.44 10.27 -0.38
N GLY A 292 24.54 11.47 0.21
CA GLY A 292 24.60 12.73 -0.54
C GLY A 292 23.33 13.03 -1.34
N LEU A 293 22.24 12.27 -1.12
CA LEU A 293 20.95 12.49 -1.77
C LEU A 293 20.13 13.53 -1.00
N PRO A 294 19.34 14.36 -1.69
CA PRO A 294 18.31 15.16 -1.04
C PRO A 294 17.33 14.25 -0.29
N VAL A 295 17.10 14.56 0.98
CA VAL A 295 16.12 13.89 1.84
C VAL A 295 15.02 14.88 2.19
N VAL A 296 13.81 14.58 1.73
CA VAL A 296 12.59 15.35 1.98
C VAL A 296 11.75 14.62 3.02
N GLY A 297 11.43 15.27 4.13
CA GLY A 297 10.54 14.74 5.17
C GLY A 297 9.11 15.23 5.03
N GLY A 298 8.22 14.71 5.89
CA GLY A 298 6.85 15.23 6.05
C GLY A 298 5.81 14.65 5.10
N LEU A 299 6.16 13.64 4.29
CA LEU A 299 5.17 12.99 3.43
C LEU A 299 4.05 12.38 4.28
N PRO A 300 2.76 12.76 4.08
CA PRO A 300 1.63 12.28 4.89
C PRO A 300 1.25 10.84 4.55
N TYR A 301 2.16 9.91 4.84
CA TYR A 301 2.10 8.52 4.45
C TYR A 301 2.85 7.65 5.47
N GLY A 302 2.37 6.42 5.69
CA GLY A 302 2.92 5.46 6.65
C GLY A 302 1.89 5.05 7.69
N HIS A 303 2.31 4.47 8.81
CA HIS A 303 1.38 3.97 9.84
C HIS A 303 0.91 5.06 10.81
N GLY A 304 0.42 6.17 10.27
CA GLY A 304 -0.26 7.23 11.01
C GLY A 304 -1.73 7.36 10.60
N ASP A 305 -2.36 8.46 11.01
CA ASP A 305 -3.77 8.75 10.73
C ASP A 305 -4.00 9.05 9.24
N VAL A 306 -3.20 9.96 8.69
CA VAL A 306 -3.24 10.36 7.27
C VAL A 306 -2.36 9.43 6.44
N ARG A 307 -2.93 8.93 5.33
CA ARG A 307 -2.20 8.17 4.30
C ARG A 307 -2.67 8.54 2.90
N VAL A 308 -1.81 9.28 2.22
CA VAL A 308 -2.02 9.60 0.80
C VAL A 308 -1.90 8.37 -0.09
N THR A 309 -2.59 8.41 -1.23
CA THR A 309 -2.46 7.38 -2.27
C THR A 309 -1.41 7.82 -3.28
N LEU A 310 -0.39 6.99 -3.51
CA LEU A 310 0.75 7.32 -4.38
C LEU A 310 0.95 6.25 -5.45
N PRO A 311 1.25 6.62 -6.71
CA PRO A 311 1.55 5.64 -7.75
C PRO A 311 2.94 5.02 -7.53
N ILE A 312 3.05 3.72 -7.74
CA ILE A 312 4.30 2.97 -7.74
C ILE A 312 4.70 2.66 -9.17
N GLY A 313 5.94 2.98 -9.53
CA GLY A 313 6.50 2.70 -10.86
C GLY A 313 6.19 3.76 -11.92
N LYS A 314 5.44 4.83 -11.60
CA LYS A 314 5.20 5.95 -12.51
C LYS A 314 6.28 7.02 -12.42
N LYS A 315 6.44 7.82 -13.47
CA LYS A 315 7.28 9.04 -13.45
C LYS A 315 6.53 10.15 -12.72
N VAL A 316 7.24 10.86 -11.84
CA VAL A 316 6.73 11.99 -11.06
C VAL A 316 7.79 13.09 -11.00
N GLY A 317 7.37 14.31 -10.68
CA GLY A 317 8.23 15.42 -10.27
C GLY A 317 8.24 15.57 -8.74
N LEU A 318 9.37 15.98 -8.17
CA LEU A 318 9.52 16.37 -6.78
C LEU A 318 10.25 17.71 -6.71
N ALA A 319 9.62 18.69 -6.08
CA ALA A 319 10.21 19.99 -5.82
C ALA A 319 9.97 20.41 -4.36
N THR A 320 10.86 21.24 -3.81
CA THR A 320 10.69 21.85 -2.48
C THR A 320 10.86 23.36 -2.57
N GLU A 321 9.98 24.12 -1.91
CA GLU A 321 10.03 25.58 -1.82
C GLU A 321 9.41 26.02 -0.49
N ALA A 322 10.11 26.90 0.25
CA ALA A 322 9.60 27.53 1.49
C ALA A 322 8.94 26.55 2.48
N ASP A 323 9.70 25.54 2.92
CA ASP A 323 9.24 24.47 3.84
C ASP A 323 8.05 23.63 3.34
N MET A 324 7.73 23.70 2.05
CA MET A 324 6.76 22.85 1.39
C MET A 324 7.42 21.94 0.36
N ALA A 325 6.86 20.75 0.18
CA ALA A 325 7.21 19.83 -0.89
C ALA A 325 6.02 19.62 -1.83
N TYR A 326 6.32 19.44 -3.11
CA TYR A 326 5.35 19.26 -4.18
C TYR A 326 5.72 18.00 -4.97
N LEU A 327 4.82 17.02 -4.95
CA LEU A 327 4.92 15.80 -5.72
C LEU A 327 3.96 15.86 -6.91
N VAL A 328 4.48 16.07 -8.11
CA VAL A 328 3.72 16.14 -9.36
C VAL A 328 3.48 14.71 -9.87
N ILE A 329 2.24 14.25 -9.79
CA ILE A 329 1.79 12.87 -10.04
C ILE A 329 1.39 12.65 -11.50
N ASP A 330 0.73 13.63 -12.11
CA ASP A 330 0.40 13.64 -13.53
C ASP A 330 0.80 14.99 -14.12
N ASP A 331 1.51 14.96 -15.26
CA ASP A 331 1.94 16.15 -15.99
C ASP A 331 1.04 16.17 -17.24
N HIS A 332 -0.19 16.67 -17.11
CA HIS A 332 -0.99 16.96 -18.28
C HIS A 332 -0.28 18.09 -19.03
N HIS A 333 0.37 17.75 -20.15
CA HIS A 333 0.66 18.75 -21.17
C HIS A 333 -0.70 19.30 -21.62
N HIS A 334 -1.10 20.44 -21.05
CA HIS A 334 -2.10 21.27 -21.67
C HIS A 334 -1.50 21.73 -22.99
N ASP A 335 -1.75 20.94 -24.05
CA ASP A 335 -1.62 21.42 -25.41
C ASP A 335 -2.63 22.56 -25.54
N HIS A 336 -2.15 23.79 -25.28
CA HIS A 336 -2.86 25.00 -25.62
C HIS A 336 -2.97 25.04 -27.15
N HIS A 337 -4.07 24.51 -27.67
CA HIS A 337 -4.50 24.71 -29.05
C HIS A 337 -5.08 26.10 -29.26
#